data_AF-A0A6J2B7F3-F1
#
_entry.id   AF-A0A6J2B7F3-F1
#
_cell.length_a   1.000
_cell.length_b   1.000
_cell.length_c   1.000
_cell.angle_alpha   90.00
_cell.angle_beta   90.00
_cell.angle_gamma   90.00
#
_symmetry.space_group_name_H-M   'P 1'
#
loop_
_entity.id
_entity.type
_entity.pdbx_description
1 polymer ?
#
loop_
_entity_poly.entity_id
_entity_poly.type
_entity_poly.pdbx_seq_one_letter_code
_entity_poly.pdbx_strand_id
1 'polypeptide(L)'
;MEHRDNHLHCECMIPCQVTSDLDKEKKIAFLLKELDILRASNKKLQEKLYKEDKEQRKLKLKLELQEKATEAYIAEKTAALVEEVYFAQKERDEAIMSRLRLANEERDEAIARAKHMEMSLKVLENINPEENDMTLQELLNRINNADTGIAIQKNGAVIVDRIYKTKECKKRITAEEMNAVIEERDAALSQCKRLEQELHHLKEQNQTSANNMRHLTAENNQERALKAKLLAMQQARETAIQQYKKLEEEIQTLRVYYSLHKSLSQEENLKDQFNHTLSTYEEALKNRENIVSITQQQNEELSTQLQQALTDRANMELELQHAMESSQAANDKVQNARWWRRHSIGEPWKRCTRRSAGRIFSSHSLPPHPETPSPTSREIPPSREPGGPRLGGQHPFSALVGRNECPRSRAGQIYSLGGENAQTIKN
;
A
#
# COMPACT_ATOMS: atom_id res chain seq x y z
N MET A 1 57.95 29.50 -60.45
CA MET A 1 58.75 30.67 -60.03
C MET A 1 58.85 30.65 -58.53
N GLU A 2 59.95 31.14 -57.98
CA GLU A 2 60.08 31.37 -56.55
C GLU A 2 59.23 32.59 -56.15
N HIS A 3 58.83 32.67 -54.89
CA HIS A 3 59.41 33.67 -54.00
C HIS A 3 59.21 33.27 -52.54
N ARG A 4 60.20 33.57 -51.70
CA ARG A 4 60.03 33.62 -50.24
C ARG A 4 59.31 34.93 -49.90
N ASP A 5 58.68 34.99 -48.73
CA ASP A 5 59.14 35.99 -47.75
C ASP A 5 58.73 35.63 -46.32
N ASN A 6 59.73 35.50 -45.44
CA ASN A 6 59.55 35.35 -44.00
C ASN A 6 59.56 36.75 -43.38
N HIS A 7 58.42 37.43 -43.33
CA HIS A 7 58.34 38.70 -42.62
C HIS A 7 57.88 38.49 -41.16
N LEU A 8 58.84 38.48 -40.22
CA LEU A 8 58.54 38.55 -38.79
C LEU A 8 58.02 39.96 -38.45
N HIS A 9 56.72 40.19 -38.62
CA HIS A 9 56.07 41.38 -38.10
C HIS A 9 55.80 41.19 -36.60
N CYS A 10 56.77 41.59 -35.77
CA CYS A 10 56.58 41.69 -34.32
C CYS A 10 55.79 42.96 -34.00
N GLU A 11 54.46 42.89 -34.16
CA GLU A 11 53.59 44.01 -33.80
C GLU A 11 53.64 44.27 -32.29
N CYS A 12 54.08 45.47 -31.92
CA CYS A 12 54.12 45.92 -30.54
C CYS A 12 52.69 46.19 -30.05
N MET A 13 52.08 45.17 -29.44
CA MET A 13 50.70 45.22 -28.93
C MET A 13 50.46 46.43 -28.02
N ILE A 14 49.57 47.33 -28.44
CA ILE A 14 49.23 48.53 -27.68
C ILE A 14 48.49 48.11 -26.40
N PRO A 15 48.96 48.47 -25.19
CA PRO A 15 48.37 48.00 -23.93
C PRO A 15 46.86 48.25 -23.77
N CYS A 16 46.34 49.30 -24.40
CA CYS A 16 44.92 49.65 -24.39
C CYS A 16 44.02 48.74 -25.26
N GLN A 17 44.58 48.03 -26.24
CA GLN A 17 43.82 47.03 -27.01
C GLN A 17 43.76 45.70 -26.27
N VAL A 18 44.88 45.24 -25.71
CA VAL A 18 45.01 44.01 -24.91
C VAL A 18 44.00 43.95 -23.76
N THR A 19 43.79 45.06 -23.03
CA THR A 19 42.77 45.12 -21.97
C THR A 19 41.34 45.04 -22.51
N SER A 20 41.08 45.61 -23.69
CA SER A 20 39.77 45.55 -24.35
C SER A 20 39.43 44.12 -24.82
N ASP A 21 40.41 43.40 -25.34
CA ASP A 21 40.24 42.03 -25.83
C ASP A 21 40.10 41.04 -24.68
N LEU A 22 40.87 41.20 -23.60
CA LEU A 22 40.73 40.38 -22.38
C LEU A 22 39.31 40.48 -21.77
N ASP A 23 38.65 41.64 -21.83
CA ASP A 23 37.25 41.78 -21.38
C ASP A 23 36.22 41.19 -22.36
N LYS A 24 36.51 41.22 -23.68
CA LYS A 24 35.72 40.46 -24.68
C LYS A 24 35.84 38.96 -24.42
N GLU A 25 37.05 38.45 -24.17
CA GLU A 25 37.32 37.04 -23.86
C GLU A 25 36.59 36.58 -22.58
N LYS A 26 36.66 37.36 -21.49
CA LYS A 26 35.87 37.08 -20.27
C LYS A 26 34.38 36.97 -20.57
N LYS A 27 33.84 37.88 -21.39
CA LYS A 27 32.42 37.90 -21.76
C LYS A 27 32.05 36.71 -22.66
N ILE A 28 32.91 36.33 -23.60
CA ILE A 28 32.77 35.12 -24.42
C ILE A 28 32.79 33.86 -23.54
N ALA A 29 33.75 33.76 -22.60
CA ALA A 29 33.84 32.63 -21.67
C ALA A 29 32.64 32.53 -20.71
N PHE A 30 32.03 33.65 -20.31
CA PHE A 30 30.78 33.66 -19.57
C PHE A 30 29.61 33.14 -20.42
N LEU A 31 29.44 33.68 -21.63
CA LEU A 31 28.38 33.25 -22.56
C LEU A 31 28.49 31.78 -22.97
N LEU A 32 29.71 31.25 -23.12
CA LEU A 32 29.94 29.82 -23.36
C LEU A 32 29.47 28.96 -22.18
N LYS A 33 29.82 29.34 -20.94
CA LYS A 33 29.34 28.64 -19.72
C LYS A 33 27.82 28.69 -19.60
N GLU A 34 27.21 29.84 -19.85
CA GLU A 34 25.76 30.00 -19.84
C GLU A 34 25.09 29.13 -20.92
N LEU A 35 25.64 29.08 -22.12
CA LEU A 35 25.15 28.26 -23.23
C LEU A 35 25.35 26.75 -22.98
N ASP A 36 26.43 26.34 -22.29
CA ASP A 36 26.62 24.97 -21.81
C ASP A 36 25.59 24.58 -20.74
N ILE A 37 25.31 25.48 -19.77
CA ILE A 37 24.26 25.30 -18.76
C ILE A 37 22.88 25.17 -19.44
N LEU A 38 22.58 26.02 -20.44
CA LEU A 38 21.34 25.95 -21.20
C LEU A 38 21.24 24.66 -22.02
N ARG A 39 22.32 24.18 -22.66
CA ARG A 39 22.35 22.87 -23.34
C ARG A 39 22.09 21.72 -22.36
N ALA A 40 22.72 21.74 -21.17
CA ALA A 40 22.51 20.73 -20.14
C ALA A 40 21.08 20.77 -19.55
N SER A 41 20.50 21.95 -19.39
CA SER A 41 19.11 22.14 -18.94
C SER A 41 18.11 21.63 -19.98
N ASN A 42 18.28 22.00 -21.25
CA ASN A 42 17.42 21.57 -22.36
C ASN A 42 17.44 20.03 -22.51
N LYS A 43 18.62 19.40 -22.45
CA LYS A 43 18.73 17.93 -22.45
C LYS A 43 17.94 17.29 -21.30
N LYS A 44 18.06 17.82 -20.07
CA LYS A 44 17.26 17.34 -18.91
C LYS A 44 15.76 17.54 -19.10
N LEU A 45 15.32 18.60 -19.78
CA LEU A 45 13.91 18.82 -20.11
C LEU A 45 13.41 17.84 -21.18
N GLN A 46 14.19 17.56 -22.22
CA GLN A 46 13.88 16.53 -23.23
C GLN A 46 13.78 15.13 -22.60
N GLU A 47 14.70 14.78 -21.70
CA GLU A 47 14.65 13.51 -20.96
C GLU A 47 13.45 13.40 -20.02
N LYS A 48 12.95 14.52 -19.46
CA LYS A 48 11.70 14.55 -18.69
C LYS A 48 10.50 14.38 -19.61
N LEU A 49 10.41 15.19 -20.67
CA LEU A 49 9.31 15.18 -21.63
C LEU A 49 9.10 13.76 -22.19
N TYR A 50 10.17 13.08 -22.63
CA TYR A 50 10.10 11.70 -23.10
C TYR A 50 9.59 10.69 -22.06
N LYS A 51 9.83 10.91 -20.76
CA LYS A 51 9.32 10.05 -19.67
C LYS A 51 7.83 10.29 -19.44
N GLU A 52 7.41 11.55 -19.38
CA GLU A 52 5.99 11.92 -19.26
C GLU A 52 5.19 11.42 -20.47
N ASP A 53 5.69 11.60 -21.69
CA ASP A 53 5.06 11.11 -22.93
C ASP A 53 4.85 9.59 -22.89
N LYS A 54 5.83 8.84 -22.38
CA LYS A 54 5.75 7.38 -22.22
C LYS A 54 4.70 6.97 -21.18
N GLU A 55 4.66 7.64 -20.03
CA GLU A 55 3.66 7.35 -19.00
C GLU A 55 2.25 7.80 -19.42
N GLN A 56 2.09 8.92 -20.13
CA GLN A 56 0.82 9.36 -20.70
C GLN A 56 0.26 8.34 -21.70
N ARG A 57 1.09 7.84 -22.64
CA ARG A 57 0.67 6.79 -23.60
C ARG A 57 0.25 5.50 -22.89
N LYS A 58 0.98 5.12 -21.82
CA LYS A 58 0.69 3.96 -20.96
C LYS A 58 -0.59 4.13 -20.13
N LEU A 59 -0.89 5.34 -19.66
CA LEU A 59 -2.16 5.65 -18.98
C LEU A 59 -3.34 5.65 -19.96
N LYS A 60 -3.17 6.23 -21.16
CA LYS A 60 -4.18 6.20 -22.22
C LYS A 60 -4.56 4.76 -22.60
N LEU A 61 -3.56 3.91 -22.86
CA LEU A 61 -3.78 2.50 -23.19
C LEU A 61 -4.45 1.71 -22.05
N LYS A 62 -4.14 2.02 -20.78
CA LYS A 62 -4.85 1.43 -19.63
C LYS A 62 -6.33 1.82 -19.60
N LEU A 63 -6.63 3.09 -19.89
CA LEU A 63 -7.99 3.62 -19.90
C LEU A 63 -8.80 3.00 -21.06
N GLU A 64 -8.24 2.94 -22.27
CA GLU A 64 -8.85 2.26 -23.43
C GLU A 64 -9.13 0.78 -23.16
N LEU A 65 -8.22 0.07 -22.49
CA LEU A 65 -8.44 -1.33 -22.07
C LEU A 65 -9.55 -1.46 -21.02
N GLN A 66 -9.64 -0.52 -20.06
CA GLN A 66 -10.69 -0.52 -19.05
C GLN A 66 -12.07 -0.23 -19.67
N GLU A 67 -12.15 0.75 -20.58
CA GLU A 67 -13.37 1.06 -21.34
C GLU A 67 -13.84 -0.17 -22.12
N LYS A 68 -12.95 -0.81 -22.89
CA LYS A 68 -13.28 -2.01 -23.69
C LYS A 68 -13.68 -3.20 -22.80
N ALA A 69 -13.10 -3.37 -21.62
CA ALA A 69 -13.52 -4.38 -20.66
C ALA A 69 -14.95 -4.11 -20.12
N THR A 70 -15.28 -2.85 -19.82
CA THR A 70 -16.64 -2.50 -19.36
C THR A 70 -17.68 -2.60 -20.49
N GLU A 71 -17.33 -2.23 -21.71
CA GLU A 71 -18.17 -2.36 -22.91
C GLU A 71 -18.49 -3.83 -23.21
N ALA A 72 -17.49 -4.71 -23.16
CA ALA A 72 -17.67 -6.16 -23.32
C ALA A 72 -18.59 -6.76 -22.24
N TYR A 73 -18.39 -6.39 -20.97
CA TYR A 73 -19.23 -6.84 -19.85
C TYR A 73 -20.69 -6.39 -19.96
N ILE A 74 -20.93 -5.18 -20.47
CA ILE A 74 -22.28 -4.68 -20.75
C ILE A 74 -22.89 -5.46 -21.92
N ALA A 75 -22.15 -5.65 -23.01
CA ALA A 75 -22.61 -6.40 -24.18
C ALA A 75 -22.96 -7.87 -23.86
N GLU A 76 -22.13 -8.55 -23.07
CA GLU A 76 -22.37 -9.91 -22.56
C GLU A 76 -23.71 -10.00 -21.80
N LYS A 77 -23.92 -9.08 -20.85
CA LYS A 77 -25.18 -9.01 -20.07
C LYS A 77 -26.40 -8.65 -20.92
N THR A 78 -26.25 -7.77 -21.91
CA THR A 78 -27.34 -7.43 -22.83
C THR A 78 -27.67 -8.60 -23.75
N ALA A 79 -26.68 -9.36 -24.23
CA ALA A 79 -26.92 -10.56 -25.03
C ALA A 79 -27.68 -11.63 -24.24
N ALA A 80 -27.24 -11.95 -23.02
CA ALA A 80 -27.92 -12.90 -22.15
C ALA A 80 -29.40 -12.51 -21.88
N LEU A 81 -29.66 -11.23 -21.59
CA LEU A 81 -31.03 -10.74 -21.38
C LEU A 81 -31.90 -10.84 -22.66
N VAL A 82 -31.31 -10.61 -23.84
CA VAL A 82 -32.02 -10.76 -25.13
C VAL A 82 -32.33 -12.23 -25.41
N GLU A 83 -31.43 -13.15 -25.08
CA GLU A 83 -31.67 -14.60 -25.18
C GLU A 83 -32.78 -15.04 -24.21
N GLU A 84 -32.74 -14.65 -22.93
CA GLU A 84 -33.80 -14.92 -21.94
C GLU A 84 -35.18 -14.44 -22.43
N VAL A 85 -35.27 -13.21 -22.94
CA VAL A 85 -36.52 -12.65 -23.49
C VAL A 85 -36.99 -13.42 -24.72
N TYR A 86 -36.08 -13.85 -25.60
CA TYR A 86 -36.42 -14.65 -26.78
C TYR A 86 -36.93 -16.05 -26.42
N PHE A 87 -36.30 -16.73 -25.46
CA PHE A 87 -36.79 -18.02 -24.95
C PHE A 87 -38.17 -17.89 -24.30
N ALA A 88 -38.37 -16.89 -23.42
CA ALA A 88 -39.67 -16.65 -22.78
C ALA A 88 -40.79 -16.31 -23.79
N GLN A 89 -40.47 -15.58 -24.87
CA GLN A 89 -41.42 -15.33 -25.96
C GLN A 89 -41.76 -16.62 -26.73
N LYS A 90 -40.76 -17.46 -27.04
CA LYS A 90 -40.97 -18.75 -27.71
C LYS A 90 -41.86 -19.68 -26.88
N GLU A 91 -41.57 -19.83 -25.59
CA GLU A 91 -42.38 -20.66 -24.66
C GLU A 91 -43.83 -20.16 -24.56
N ARG A 92 -44.02 -18.83 -24.45
CA ARG A 92 -45.35 -18.22 -24.47
C ARG A 92 -46.12 -18.57 -25.75
N ASP A 93 -45.48 -18.46 -26.90
CA ASP A 93 -46.14 -18.67 -28.20
C ASP A 93 -46.42 -20.16 -28.45
N GLU A 94 -45.53 -21.06 -28.00
CA GLU A 94 -45.76 -22.51 -28.01
C GLU A 94 -46.91 -22.92 -27.08
N ALA A 95 -47.03 -22.31 -25.90
CA ALA A 95 -48.15 -22.51 -24.98
C ALA A 95 -49.49 -21.97 -25.54
N ILE A 96 -49.47 -20.80 -26.18
CA ILE A 96 -50.65 -20.22 -26.86
C ILE A 96 -51.11 -21.13 -28.00
N MET A 97 -50.19 -21.58 -28.86
CA MET A 97 -50.50 -22.47 -29.98
C MET A 97 -51.02 -23.83 -29.50
N SER A 98 -50.47 -24.37 -28.42
CA SER A 98 -50.93 -25.63 -27.82
C SER A 98 -52.35 -25.50 -27.24
N ARG A 99 -52.64 -24.40 -26.52
CA ARG A 99 -53.99 -24.12 -26.02
C ARG A 99 -55.01 -23.89 -27.15
N LEU A 100 -54.58 -23.27 -28.25
CA LEU A 100 -55.42 -23.08 -29.43
C LEU A 100 -55.74 -24.40 -30.15
N ARG A 101 -54.81 -25.35 -30.20
CA ARG A 101 -55.06 -26.71 -30.73
C ARG A 101 -56.12 -27.43 -29.91
N LEU A 102 -55.90 -27.55 -28.60
CA LEU A 102 -56.85 -28.18 -27.67
C LEU A 102 -58.26 -27.59 -27.79
N ALA A 103 -58.41 -26.26 -27.85
CA ALA A 103 -59.71 -25.61 -28.00
C ALA A 103 -60.40 -25.87 -29.36
N ASN A 104 -59.65 -26.20 -30.42
CA ASN A 104 -60.25 -26.67 -31.69
C ASN A 104 -60.60 -28.16 -31.61
N GLU A 105 -59.75 -28.98 -30.99
CA GLU A 105 -59.98 -30.43 -30.78
C GLU A 105 -61.24 -30.67 -29.93
N GLU A 106 -61.37 -30.00 -28.77
CA GLU A 106 -62.56 -30.04 -27.90
C GLU A 106 -63.86 -29.63 -28.66
N ARG A 107 -63.77 -28.60 -29.51
CA ARG A 107 -64.88 -28.12 -30.34
C ARG A 107 -65.27 -29.16 -31.40
N ASP A 108 -64.28 -29.72 -32.09
CA ASP A 108 -64.54 -30.64 -33.21
C ASP A 108 -65.02 -32.01 -32.71
N GLU A 109 -64.55 -32.47 -31.55
CA GLU A 109 -65.18 -33.56 -30.81
C GLU A 109 -66.63 -33.23 -30.40
N ALA A 110 -66.91 -32.04 -29.88
CA ALA A 110 -68.27 -31.65 -29.48
C ALA A 110 -69.23 -31.63 -30.69
N ILE A 111 -68.76 -31.16 -31.84
CA ILE A 111 -69.47 -31.23 -33.12
C ILE A 111 -69.69 -32.69 -33.57
N ALA A 112 -68.69 -33.57 -33.40
CA ALA A 112 -68.83 -34.99 -33.72
C ALA A 112 -69.86 -35.69 -32.81
N ARG A 113 -69.80 -35.46 -31.49
CA ARG A 113 -70.78 -35.96 -30.51
C ARG A 113 -72.20 -35.49 -30.84
N ALA A 114 -72.38 -34.20 -31.13
CA ALA A 114 -73.69 -33.64 -31.49
C ALA A 114 -74.26 -34.30 -32.77
N LYS A 115 -73.45 -34.46 -33.81
CA LYS A 115 -73.85 -35.15 -35.06
C LYS A 115 -74.22 -36.62 -34.81
N HIS A 116 -73.48 -37.34 -33.97
CA HIS A 116 -73.81 -38.73 -33.63
C HIS A 116 -75.16 -38.82 -32.90
N MET A 117 -75.45 -37.91 -31.98
CA MET A 117 -76.74 -37.83 -31.29
C MET A 117 -77.88 -37.50 -32.26
N GLU A 118 -77.67 -36.57 -33.20
CA GLU A 118 -78.64 -36.23 -34.24
C GLU A 118 -78.97 -37.43 -35.14
N MET A 119 -77.97 -38.20 -35.56
CA MET A 119 -78.16 -39.45 -36.31
C MET A 119 -78.90 -40.51 -35.49
N SER A 120 -78.56 -40.65 -34.20
CA SER A 120 -79.22 -41.60 -33.29
C SER A 120 -80.70 -41.29 -33.10
N LEU A 121 -81.06 -40.01 -32.95
CA LEU A 121 -82.46 -39.57 -32.86
C LEU A 121 -83.24 -39.86 -34.15
N LYS A 122 -82.63 -39.59 -35.32
CA LYS A 122 -83.22 -39.90 -36.63
C LYS A 122 -83.44 -41.41 -36.87
N VAL A 123 -82.66 -42.28 -36.22
CA VAL A 123 -82.92 -43.73 -36.23
C VAL A 123 -84.10 -44.10 -35.33
N LEU A 124 -84.20 -43.50 -34.14
CA LEU A 124 -85.29 -43.76 -33.18
C LEU A 124 -86.66 -43.27 -33.68
N GLU A 125 -86.71 -42.14 -34.39
CA GLU A 125 -87.95 -41.58 -34.97
C GLU A 125 -88.62 -42.52 -35.99
N ASN A 126 -87.89 -43.50 -36.53
CA ASN A 126 -88.41 -44.48 -37.49
C ASN A 126 -88.98 -45.77 -36.85
N ILE A 127 -89.05 -45.87 -35.51
CA ILE A 127 -89.56 -47.07 -34.82
C ILE A 127 -91.03 -46.89 -34.46
N ASN A 128 -91.93 -47.54 -35.22
CA ASN A 128 -93.34 -47.65 -34.84
C ASN A 128 -93.49 -48.50 -33.54
N PRO A 129 -94.02 -47.96 -32.43
CA PRO A 129 -94.15 -48.72 -31.18
C PRO A 129 -95.27 -49.77 -31.25
N GLU A 130 -96.35 -49.50 -31.98
CA GLU A 130 -97.64 -50.20 -31.82
C GLU A 130 -97.63 -51.68 -32.29
N GLU A 131 -96.63 -52.10 -33.07
CA GLU A 131 -96.44 -53.49 -33.50
C GLU A 131 -95.46 -54.30 -32.63
N ASN A 132 -94.74 -53.68 -31.69
CA ASN A 132 -93.73 -54.36 -30.86
C ASN A 132 -94.29 -54.95 -29.55
N ASP A 133 -95.22 -54.27 -28.88
CA ASP A 133 -95.59 -54.60 -27.49
C ASP A 133 -96.50 -55.83 -27.32
N MET A 134 -97.25 -56.25 -28.35
CA MET A 134 -98.07 -57.47 -28.28
C MET A 134 -97.21 -58.69 -27.95
N THR A 135 -97.63 -59.58 -27.05
CA THR A 135 -96.88 -60.83 -26.85
C THR A 135 -97.04 -61.81 -28.03
N LEU A 136 -96.10 -62.75 -28.18
CA LEU A 136 -96.25 -63.84 -29.16
C LEU A 136 -97.52 -64.68 -28.86
N GLN A 137 -97.88 -64.83 -27.58
CA GLN A 137 -99.09 -65.53 -27.17
C GLN A 137 -100.36 -64.79 -27.62
N GLU A 138 -100.41 -63.46 -27.54
CA GLU A 138 -101.52 -62.67 -28.08
C GLU A 138 -101.65 -62.81 -29.60
N LEU A 139 -100.54 -62.77 -30.34
CA LEU A 139 -100.56 -62.94 -31.79
C LEU A 139 -101.08 -64.35 -32.19
N LEU A 140 -100.65 -65.39 -31.47
CA LEU A 140 -101.15 -66.76 -31.67
C LEU A 140 -102.64 -66.89 -31.30
N ASN A 141 -103.06 -66.32 -30.17
CA ASN A 141 -104.47 -66.30 -29.76
C ASN A 141 -105.34 -65.53 -30.78
N ARG A 142 -104.83 -64.41 -31.34
CA ARG A 142 -105.52 -63.64 -32.40
C ARG A 142 -105.60 -64.40 -33.72
N ILE A 143 -104.61 -65.22 -34.07
CA ILE A 143 -104.68 -66.13 -35.23
C ILE A 143 -105.72 -67.24 -35.01
N ASN A 144 -105.71 -67.86 -33.83
CA ASN A 144 -106.64 -68.94 -33.49
C ASN A 144 -108.11 -68.48 -33.46
N ASN A 145 -108.35 -67.21 -33.12
CA ASN A 145 -109.68 -66.63 -32.96
C ASN A 145 -110.04 -65.65 -34.11
N ALA A 146 -109.42 -65.79 -35.29
CA ALA A 146 -109.64 -64.89 -36.43
C ALA A 146 -110.69 -65.43 -37.40
N ASP A 147 -111.85 -64.77 -37.47
CA ASP A 147 -112.97 -65.13 -38.36
C ASP A 147 -112.68 -64.94 -39.87
N THR A 148 -111.51 -64.40 -40.24
CA THR A 148 -111.14 -64.16 -41.65
C THR A 148 -109.68 -64.51 -41.94
N GLY A 149 -109.42 -65.07 -43.12
CA GLY A 149 -108.07 -65.39 -43.60
C GLY A 149 -107.15 -64.16 -43.71
N ILE A 150 -107.71 -62.96 -43.92
CA ILE A 150 -106.96 -61.69 -43.96
C ILE A 150 -106.42 -61.34 -42.56
N ALA A 151 -107.23 -61.54 -41.51
CA ALA A 151 -106.77 -61.34 -40.13
C ALA A 151 -105.71 -62.38 -39.71
N ILE A 152 -105.85 -63.65 -40.14
CA ILE A 152 -104.82 -64.68 -39.99
C ILE A 152 -103.52 -64.23 -40.68
N GLN A 153 -103.59 -63.80 -41.94
CA GLN A 153 -102.43 -63.36 -42.72
C GLN A 153 -101.72 -62.17 -42.08
N LYS A 154 -102.47 -61.15 -41.60
CA LYS A 154 -101.86 -59.96 -40.96
C LYS A 154 -101.10 -60.33 -39.68
N ASN A 155 -101.72 -61.08 -38.77
CA ASN A 155 -101.05 -61.50 -37.53
C ASN A 155 -99.86 -62.46 -37.83
N GLY A 156 -100.01 -63.35 -38.82
CA GLY A 156 -98.94 -64.24 -39.27
C GLY A 156 -97.73 -63.47 -39.83
N ALA A 157 -97.95 -62.40 -40.59
CA ALA A 157 -96.89 -61.54 -41.09
C ALA A 157 -96.09 -60.88 -39.95
N VAL A 158 -96.75 -60.39 -38.90
CA VAL A 158 -96.09 -59.83 -37.70
C VAL A 158 -95.23 -60.88 -36.98
N ILE A 159 -95.70 -62.14 -36.88
CA ILE A 159 -94.88 -63.24 -36.31
C ILE A 159 -93.65 -63.51 -37.18
N VAL A 160 -93.79 -63.59 -38.51
CA VAL A 160 -92.68 -63.86 -39.44
C VAL A 160 -91.64 -62.73 -39.40
N ASP A 161 -92.07 -61.48 -39.41
CA ASP A 161 -91.22 -60.30 -39.28
C ASP A 161 -90.46 -60.30 -37.95
N ARG A 162 -91.12 -60.57 -36.82
CA ARG A 162 -90.46 -60.72 -35.51
C ARG A 162 -89.42 -61.84 -35.49
N ILE A 163 -89.69 -62.98 -36.14
CA ILE A 163 -88.72 -64.08 -36.27
C ILE A 163 -87.51 -63.63 -37.10
N TYR A 164 -87.74 -62.88 -38.19
CA TYR A 164 -86.67 -62.34 -39.03
C TYR A 164 -85.83 -61.30 -38.28
N LYS A 165 -86.45 -60.27 -37.70
CA LYS A 165 -85.79 -59.27 -36.85
C LYS A 165 -84.99 -59.89 -35.70
N THR A 166 -85.53 -60.93 -35.05
CA THR A 166 -84.82 -61.68 -34.00
C THR A 166 -83.57 -62.39 -34.54
N LYS A 167 -83.64 -63.00 -35.73
CA LYS A 167 -82.49 -63.66 -36.37
C LYS A 167 -81.41 -62.66 -36.80
N GLU A 168 -81.79 -61.56 -37.44
CA GLU A 168 -80.83 -60.52 -37.85
C GLU A 168 -80.23 -59.80 -36.64
N CYS A 169 -81.01 -59.52 -35.58
CA CYS A 169 -80.48 -58.96 -34.34
C CYS A 169 -79.44 -59.89 -33.68
N LYS A 170 -79.68 -61.22 -33.65
CA LYS A 170 -78.68 -62.18 -33.17
C LYS A 170 -77.39 -62.17 -34.02
N LYS A 171 -77.49 -62.16 -35.35
CA LYS A 171 -76.31 -62.04 -36.23
C LYS A 171 -75.53 -60.76 -35.96
N ARG A 172 -76.24 -59.63 -35.83
CA ARG A 172 -75.67 -58.31 -35.55
C ARG A 172 -74.91 -58.31 -34.22
N ILE A 173 -75.52 -58.81 -33.15
CA ILE A 173 -74.89 -58.95 -31.84
C ILE A 173 -73.61 -59.80 -31.94
N THR A 174 -73.67 -60.99 -32.55
CA THR A 174 -72.47 -61.84 -32.71
C THR A 174 -71.38 -61.21 -33.57
N ALA A 175 -71.73 -60.36 -34.55
CA ALA A 175 -70.75 -59.59 -35.32
C ALA A 175 -70.12 -58.45 -34.50
N GLU A 176 -70.92 -57.74 -33.69
CA GLU A 176 -70.45 -56.70 -32.77
C GLU A 176 -69.56 -57.27 -31.67
N GLU A 177 -69.94 -58.40 -31.06
CA GLU A 177 -69.13 -59.17 -30.10
C GLU A 177 -67.79 -59.62 -30.71
N MET A 178 -67.82 -60.16 -31.94
CA MET A 178 -66.61 -60.59 -32.64
C MET A 178 -65.67 -59.43 -32.96
N ASN A 179 -66.21 -58.28 -33.37
CA ASN A 179 -65.44 -57.06 -33.63
C ASN A 179 -64.81 -56.51 -32.35
N ALA A 180 -65.57 -56.44 -31.25
CA ALA A 180 -65.04 -55.98 -29.95
C ALA A 180 -63.87 -56.85 -29.47
N VAL A 181 -63.96 -58.18 -29.59
CA VAL A 181 -62.87 -59.11 -29.26
C VAL A 181 -61.64 -58.93 -30.17
N ILE A 182 -61.85 -58.57 -31.45
CA ILE A 182 -60.76 -58.24 -32.39
C ILE A 182 -60.09 -56.91 -32.00
N GLU A 183 -60.86 -55.89 -31.65
CA GLU A 183 -60.36 -54.58 -31.22
C GLU A 183 -59.59 -54.65 -29.90
N GLU A 184 -60.10 -55.38 -28.90
CA GLU A 184 -59.40 -55.65 -27.64
C GLU A 184 -58.07 -56.39 -27.87
N ARG A 185 -58.07 -57.42 -28.74
CA ARG A 185 -56.86 -58.16 -29.12
C ARG A 185 -55.82 -57.24 -29.76
N ASP A 186 -56.23 -56.40 -30.70
CA ASP A 186 -55.29 -55.56 -31.45
C ASP A 186 -54.81 -54.34 -30.64
N ALA A 187 -55.62 -53.85 -29.70
CA ALA A 187 -55.18 -52.93 -28.66
C ALA A 187 -54.14 -53.57 -27.73
N ALA A 188 -54.38 -54.79 -27.25
CA ALA A 188 -53.42 -55.53 -26.41
C ALA A 188 -52.10 -55.80 -27.14
N LEU A 189 -52.15 -56.28 -28.40
CA LEU A 189 -50.96 -56.48 -29.23
C LEU A 189 -50.17 -55.18 -29.47
N SER A 190 -50.87 -54.04 -29.59
CA SER A 190 -50.22 -52.72 -29.72
C SER A 190 -49.56 -52.27 -28.42
N GLN A 191 -50.16 -52.56 -27.26
CA GLN A 191 -49.54 -52.33 -25.95
C GLN A 191 -48.30 -53.22 -25.76
N CYS A 192 -48.35 -54.51 -26.12
CA CYS A 192 -47.19 -55.40 -26.06
C CYS A 192 -46.01 -54.86 -26.88
N LYS A 193 -46.24 -54.49 -28.16
CA LYS A 193 -45.20 -53.92 -29.04
C LYS A 193 -44.58 -52.64 -28.46
N ARG A 194 -45.38 -51.77 -27.84
CA ARG A 194 -44.89 -50.56 -27.16
C ARG A 194 -44.00 -50.92 -25.97
N LEU A 195 -44.44 -51.86 -25.11
CA LEU A 195 -43.65 -52.30 -23.95
C LEU A 195 -42.34 -53.01 -24.36
N GLU A 196 -42.33 -53.75 -25.47
CA GLU A 196 -41.11 -54.32 -26.06
C GLU A 196 -40.12 -53.24 -26.52
N GLN A 197 -40.61 -52.16 -27.13
CA GLN A 197 -39.79 -51.00 -27.54
C GLN A 197 -39.27 -50.23 -26.32
N GLU A 198 -40.10 -49.98 -25.30
CA GLU A 198 -39.70 -49.35 -24.04
C GLU A 198 -38.62 -50.19 -23.33
N LEU A 199 -38.75 -51.53 -23.30
CA LEU A 199 -37.72 -52.44 -22.78
C LEU A 199 -36.44 -52.47 -23.61
N HIS A 200 -36.51 -52.28 -24.93
CA HIS A 200 -35.31 -52.12 -25.77
C HIS A 200 -34.57 -50.83 -25.42
N HIS A 201 -35.31 -49.71 -25.38
CA HIS A 201 -34.74 -48.40 -25.09
C HIS A 201 -34.13 -48.33 -23.69
N LEU A 202 -34.77 -48.93 -22.67
CA LEU A 202 -34.21 -49.05 -21.32
C LEU A 202 -32.91 -49.88 -21.28
N LYS A 203 -32.79 -50.93 -22.11
CA LYS A 203 -31.54 -51.72 -22.22
C LYS A 203 -30.42 -50.89 -22.86
N GLU A 204 -30.73 -50.12 -23.91
CA GLU A 204 -29.78 -49.21 -24.56
C GLU A 204 -29.34 -48.08 -23.63
N GLN A 205 -30.28 -47.50 -22.87
CA GLN A 205 -30.01 -46.47 -21.87
C GLN A 205 -29.13 -46.98 -20.72
N ASN A 206 -29.35 -48.22 -20.27
CA ASN A 206 -28.52 -48.85 -19.23
C ASN A 206 -27.13 -49.25 -19.77
N GLN A 207 -27.05 -49.71 -21.01
CA GLN A 207 -25.76 -50.03 -21.65
C GLN A 207 -24.93 -48.76 -21.93
N THR A 208 -25.56 -47.65 -22.28
CA THR A 208 -24.88 -46.35 -22.46
C THR A 208 -24.51 -45.70 -21.12
N SER A 209 -25.35 -45.78 -20.08
CA SER A 209 -24.99 -45.28 -18.75
C SER A 209 -23.81 -46.05 -18.13
N ALA A 210 -23.76 -47.37 -18.31
CA ALA A 210 -22.62 -48.21 -17.89
C ALA A 210 -21.31 -47.84 -18.63
N ASN A 211 -21.40 -47.44 -19.90
CA ASN A 211 -20.25 -46.95 -20.66
C ASN A 211 -19.81 -45.54 -20.20
N ASN A 212 -20.76 -44.64 -19.93
CA ASN A 212 -20.47 -43.30 -19.39
C ASN A 212 -19.80 -43.38 -18.01
N MET A 213 -20.19 -44.34 -17.16
CA MET A 213 -19.54 -44.56 -15.86
C MET A 213 -18.06 -44.96 -15.98
N ARG A 214 -17.69 -45.69 -17.04
CA ARG A 214 -16.27 -45.99 -17.35
C ARG A 214 -15.51 -44.75 -17.79
N HIS A 215 -16.14 -43.85 -18.56
CA HIS A 215 -15.54 -42.57 -18.98
C HIS A 215 -15.25 -41.67 -17.77
N LEU A 216 -16.27 -41.45 -16.90
CA LEU A 216 -16.14 -40.68 -15.67
C LEU A 216 -15.04 -41.23 -14.74
N THR A 217 -14.82 -42.55 -14.72
CA THR A 217 -13.73 -43.18 -13.95
C THR A 217 -12.35 -42.85 -14.52
N ALA A 218 -12.21 -42.73 -15.85
CA ALA A 218 -10.96 -42.31 -16.47
C ALA A 218 -10.69 -40.80 -16.24
N GLU A 219 -11.71 -39.96 -16.39
CA GLU A 219 -11.63 -38.52 -16.12
C GLU A 219 -11.30 -38.23 -14.65
N ASN A 220 -11.91 -38.94 -13.70
CA ASN A 220 -11.60 -38.80 -12.27
C ASN A 220 -10.12 -39.09 -11.95
N ASN A 221 -9.49 -40.02 -12.67
CA ASN A 221 -8.06 -40.31 -12.51
C ASN A 221 -7.17 -39.23 -13.12
N GLN A 222 -7.56 -38.62 -14.24
CA GLN A 222 -6.86 -37.44 -14.79
C GLN A 222 -7.02 -36.23 -13.87
N GLU A 223 -8.23 -35.99 -13.35
CA GLU A 223 -8.52 -34.91 -12.39
C GLU A 223 -7.70 -35.09 -11.09
N ARG A 224 -7.61 -36.32 -10.56
CA ARG A 224 -6.76 -36.66 -9.40
C ARG A 224 -5.28 -36.38 -9.68
N ALA A 225 -4.77 -36.72 -10.87
CA ALA A 225 -3.40 -36.43 -11.27
C ALA A 225 -3.12 -34.92 -11.42
N LEU A 226 -4.07 -34.16 -11.98
CA LEU A 226 -3.97 -32.70 -12.09
C LEU A 226 -4.00 -32.02 -10.71
N LYS A 227 -4.87 -32.46 -9.79
CA LYS A 227 -4.91 -31.99 -8.39
C LYS A 227 -3.58 -32.27 -7.66
N ALA A 228 -3.00 -33.46 -7.82
CA ALA A 228 -1.70 -33.80 -7.25
C ALA A 228 -0.57 -32.90 -7.81
N LYS A 229 -0.56 -32.64 -9.12
CA LYS A 229 0.40 -31.73 -9.76
C LYS A 229 0.26 -30.28 -9.29
N LEU A 230 -0.97 -29.80 -9.11
CA LEU A 230 -1.25 -28.46 -8.59
C LEU A 230 -0.74 -28.29 -7.15
N LEU A 231 -1.01 -29.26 -6.27
CA LEU A 231 -0.51 -29.27 -4.89
C LEU A 231 1.03 -29.28 -4.83
N ALA A 232 1.69 -30.08 -5.67
CA ALA A 232 3.15 -30.10 -5.75
C ALA A 232 3.73 -28.75 -6.23
N MET A 233 3.09 -28.10 -7.20
CA MET A 233 3.49 -26.74 -7.65
C MET A 233 3.25 -25.68 -6.57
N GLN A 234 2.18 -25.81 -5.78
CA GLN A 234 1.92 -24.91 -4.65
C GLN A 234 2.99 -25.07 -3.56
N GLN A 235 3.33 -26.31 -3.15
CA GLN A 235 4.39 -26.58 -2.18
C GLN A 235 5.75 -26.04 -2.66
N ALA A 236 6.10 -26.25 -3.93
CA ALA A 236 7.31 -25.69 -4.52
C ALA A 236 7.34 -24.15 -4.49
N ARG A 237 6.20 -23.49 -4.78
CA ARG A 237 6.05 -22.03 -4.67
C ARG A 237 6.20 -21.55 -3.22
N GLU A 238 5.62 -22.25 -2.26
CA GLU A 238 5.72 -21.90 -0.84
C GLU A 238 7.16 -22.07 -0.33
N THR A 239 7.87 -23.13 -0.71
CA THR A 239 9.31 -23.29 -0.45
C THR A 239 10.13 -22.17 -1.09
N ALA A 240 9.86 -21.79 -2.34
CA ALA A 240 10.57 -20.68 -2.99
C ALA A 240 10.34 -19.34 -2.25
N ILE A 241 9.12 -19.06 -1.79
CA ILE A 241 8.81 -17.88 -0.97
C ILE A 241 9.57 -17.89 0.36
N GLN A 242 9.75 -19.05 0.99
CA GLN A 242 10.58 -19.16 2.21
C GLN A 242 12.07 -18.87 1.93
N GLN A 243 12.61 -19.29 0.78
CA GLN A 243 13.99 -18.96 0.40
C GLN A 243 14.15 -17.47 0.08
N TYR A 244 13.18 -16.85 -0.62
CA TYR A 244 13.21 -15.40 -0.88
C TYR A 244 13.19 -14.57 0.41
N LYS A 245 12.44 -14.98 1.44
CA LYS A 245 12.45 -14.31 2.75
C LYS A 245 13.83 -14.36 3.43
N LYS A 246 14.49 -15.52 3.43
CA LYS A 246 15.86 -15.66 3.97
C LYS A 246 16.85 -14.76 3.23
N LEU A 247 16.80 -14.73 1.89
CA LEU A 247 17.63 -13.85 1.09
C LEU A 247 17.34 -12.36 1.36
N GLU A 248 16.09 -12.00 1.66
CA GLU A 248 15.72 -10.64 2.08
C GLU A 248 16.29 -10.30 3.47
N GLU A 249 16.19 -11.22 4.44
CA GLU A 249 16.78 -11.10 5.79
C GLU A 249 18.31 -10.98 5.73
N GLU A 250 18.98 -11.76 4.86
CA GLU A 250 20.41 -11.66 4.57
C GLU A 250 20.78 -10.30 3.95
N ILE A 251 20.01 -9.81 2.98
CA ILE A 251 20.22 -8.50 2.35
C ILE A 251 20.03 -7.36 3.38
N GLN A 252 19.03 -7.46 4.27
CA GLN A 252 18.83 -6.49 5.35
C GLN A 252 20.01 -6.52 6.34
N THR A 253 20.46 -7.72 6.72
CA THR A 253 21.62 -7.93 7.60
C THR A 253 22.90 -7.33 7.00
N LEU A 254 23.18 -7.58 5.72
CA LEU A 254 24.32 -7.00 5.00
C LEU A 254 24.26 -5.46 4.91
N ARG A 255 23.06 -4.88 4.77
CA ARG A 255 22.88 -3.41 4.82
C ARG A 255 23.23 -2.82 6.18
N VAL A 256 22.84 -3.49 7.27
CA VAL A 256 23.20 -3.08 8.64
C VAL A 256 24.72 -3.18 8.85
N TYR A 257 25.35 -4.30 8.48
CA TYR A 257 26.81 -4.44 8.56
C TYR A 257 27.56 -3.38 7.76
N TYR A 258 27.14 -3.10 6.51
CA TYR A 258 27.76 -2.06 5.68
C TYR A 258 27.59 -0.66 6.29
N SER A 259 26.40 -0.34 6.84
CA SER A 259 26.17 0.94 7.50
C SER A 259 27.01 1.09 8.76
N LEU A 260 27.13 0.04 9.57
CA LEU A 260 27.96 0.04 10.79
C LEU A 260 29.45 0.21 10.45
N HIS A 261 29.97 -0.56 9.48
CA HIS A 261 31.34 -0.43 8.99
C HIS A 261 31.62 1.00 8.49
N LYS A 262 30.66 1.61 7.79
CA LYS A 262 30.79 3.00 7.32
C LYS A 262 30.88 4.01 8.47
N SER A 263 30.08 3.84 9.53
CA SER A 263 30.15 4.70 10.72
C SER A 263 31.46 4.51 11.49
N LEU A 264 31.91 3.28 11.70
CA LEU A 264 33.18 2.99 12.40
C LEU A 264 34.40 3.52 11.64
N SER A 265 34.39 3.45 10.29
CA SER A 265 35.43 4.07 9.45
C SER A 265 35.39 5.61 9.49
N GLN A 266 34.24 6.23 9.80
CA GLN A 266 34.17 7.67 10.08
C GLN A 266 34.67 8.01 11.49
N GLU A 267 34.45 7.13 12.48
CA GLU A 267 34.98 7.28 13.84
C GLU A 267 36.51 7.26 13.87
N GLU A 268 37.16 6.39 13.07
CA GLU A 268 38.62 6.34 12.94
C GLU A 268 39.21 7.67 12.46
N ASN A 269 38.63 8.28 11.42
CA ASN A 269 39.02 9.61 10.93
C ASN A 269 38.77 10.73 11.96
N LEU A 270 37.66 10.67 12.70
CA LEU A 270 37.38 11.62 13.79
C LEU A 270 38.37 11.48 14.95
N LYS A 271 38.78 10.25 15.25
CA LYS A 271 39.80 9.95 16.27
C LYS A 271 41.17 10.50 15.87
N ASP A 272 41.58 10.39 14.62
CA ASP A 272 42.84 10.98 14.14
C ASP A 272 42.81 12.52 14.17
N GLN A 273 41.69 13.14 13.81
CA GLN A 273 41.50 14.59 13.96
C GLN A 273 41.57 15.03 15.44
N PHE A 274 40.98 14.23 16.35
CA PHE A 274 41.04 14.49 17.79
C PHE A 274 42.48 14.31 18.34
N ASN A 275 43.18 13.26 17.93
CA ASN A 275 44.59 13.03 18.28
C ASN A 275 45.48 14.20 17.83
N HIS A 276 45.35 14.64 16.57
CA HIS A 276 46.12 15.78 16.05
C HIS A 276 45.81 17.09 16.79
N THR A 277 44.54 17.29 17.17
CA THR A 277 44.12 18.42 18.00
C THR A 277 44.73 18.35 19.41
N LEU A 278 44.75 17.16 20.04
CA LEU A 278 45.38 16.95 21.34
C LEU A 278 46.89 17.21 21.28
N SER A 279 47.63 16.64 20.32
CA SER A 279 49.07 16.88 20.19
C SER A 279 49.40 18.37 19.98
N THR A 280 48.55 19.10 19.25
CA THR A 280 48.67 20.57 19.10
C THR A 280 48.54 21.28 20.45
N TYR A 281 47.61 20.85 21.32
CA TYR A 281 47.48 21.40 22.67
C TYR A 281 48.61 20.96 23.61
N GLU A 282 49.10 19.73 23.51
CA GLU A 282 50.25 19.23 24.28
C GLU A 282 51.53 19.99 23.93
N GLU A 283 51.79 20.23 22.64
CA GLU A 283 52.91 21.07 22.19
C GLU A 283 52.77 22.51 22.68
N ALA A 284 51.57 23.10 22.61
CA ALA A 284 51.32 24.45 23.13
C ALA A 284 51.51 24.54 24.65
N LEU A 285 51.08 23.54 25.41
CA LEU A 285 51.29 23.45 26.86
C LEU A 285 52.76 23.26 27.20
N LYS A 286 53.47 22.36 26.52
CA LYS A 286 54.91 22.12 26.70
C LYS A 286 55.74 23.36 26.36
N ASN A 287 55.37 24.08 25.30
CA ASN A 287 56.01 25.36 24.97
C ASN A 287 55.77 26.43 26.05
N ARG A 288 54.56 26.49 26.64
CA ARG A 288 54.27 27.35 27.79
C ARG A 288 55.07 26.94 29.03
N GLU A 289 55.20 25.64 29.30
CA GLU A 289 55.96 25.09 30.43
C GLU A 289 57.46 25.36 30.31
N ASN A 290 58.02 25.26 29.09
CA ASN A 290 59.39 25.67 28.78
C ASN A 290 59.60 27.17 29.07
N ILE A 291 58.68 28.03 28.63
CA ILE A 291 58.75 29.49 28.88
C ILE A 291 58.67 29.79 30.40
N VAL A 292 57.77 29.12 31.13
CA VAL A 292 57.66 29.26 32.59
C VAL A 292 58.95 28.79 33.28
N SER A 293 59.53 27.66 32.86
CA SER A 293 60.79 27.15 33.41
C SER A 293 61.96 28.11 33.20
N ILE A 294 62.08 28.70 31.99
CA ILE A 294 63.09 29.72 31.69
C ILE A 294 62.88 30.98 32.55
N THR A 295 61.64 31.42 32.71
CA THR A 295 61.30 32.59 33.54
C THR A 295 61.58 32.34 35.02
N GLN A 296 61.30 31.13 35.51
CA GLN A 296 61.59 30.67 36.86
C GLN A 296 63.11 30.70 37.13
N GLN A 297 63.91 30.12 36.24
CA GLN A 297 65.37 30.12 36.32
C GLN A 297 65.94 31.55 36.32
N GLN A 298 65.42 32.45 35.47
CA GLN A 298 65.83 33.86 35.44
C GLN A 298 65.49 34.60 36.75
N ASN A 299 64.33 34.33 37.35
CA ASN A 299 63.96 34.90 38.65
C ASN A 299 64.85 34.37 39.80
N GLU A 300 65.25 33.10 39.76
CA GLU A 300 66.17 32.50 40.73
C GLU A 300 67.59 33.07 40.57
N GLU A 301 68.06 33.28 39.34
CA GLU A 301 69.32 33.95 39.05
C GLU A 301 69.30 35.41 39.56
N LEU A 302 68.27 36.19 39.24
CA LEU A 302 68.11 37.56 39.75
C LEU A 302 68.01 37.63 41.28
N SER A 303 67.38 36.64 41.91
CA SER A 303 67.30 36.53 43.37
C SER A 303 68.66 36.27 44.01
N THR A 304 69.48 35.38 43.43
CA THR A 304 70.85 35.12 43.92
C THR A 304 71.79 36.30 43.66
N GLN A 305 71.69 36.98 42.51
CA GLN A 305 72.40 38.23 42.23
C GLN A 305 72.04 39.33 43.25
N LEU A 306 70.76 39.46 43.62
CA LEU A 306 70.30 40.40 44.63
C LEU A 306 70.82 40.05 46.03
N GLN A 307 70.84 38.76 46.40
CA GLN A 307 71.43 38.32 47.68
C GLN A 307 72.93 38.61 47.74
N GLN A 308 73.68 38.33 46.66
CA GLN A 308 75.11 38.63 46.58
C GLN A 308 75.36 40.15 46.72
N ALA A 309 74.61 40.98 46.01
CA ALA A 309 74.72 42.44 46.13
C ALA A 309 74.39 42.97 47.54
N LEU A 310 73.49 42.30 48.28
CA LEU A 310 73.19 42.61 49.67
C LEU A 310 74.31 42.19 50.63
N THR A 311 74.93 41.02 50.42
CA THR A 311 76.11 40.61 51.22
C THR A 311 77.33 41.46 50.94
N ASP A 312 77.56 41.83 49.67
CA ASP A 312 78.67 42.70 49.28
C ASP A 312 78.49 44.10 49.88
N ARG A 313 77.26 44.64 49.88
CA ARG A 313 76.96 45.90 50.56
C ARG A 313 77.22 45.81 52.07
N ALA A 314 76.83 44.71 52.73
CA ALA A 314 77.06 44.53 54.16
C ALA A 314 78.57 44.41 54.49
N ASN A 315 79.34 43.73 53.65
CA ASN A 315 80.80 43.64 53.78
C ASN A 315 81.46 45.02 53.63
N MET A 316 81.09 45.79 52.60
CA MET A 316 81.56 47.17 52.40
C MET A 316 81.15 48.10 53.55
N GLU A 317 79.98 47.88 54.16
CA GLU A 317 79.50 48.64 55.33
C GLU A 317 80.33 48.32 56.59
N LEU A 318 80.74 47.07 56.78
CA LEU A 318 81.68 46.67 57.84
C LEU A 318 83.10 47.21 57.60
N GLU A 319 83.60 47.18 56.37
CA GLU A 319 84.90 47.80 56.03
C GLU A 319 84.89 49.31 56.27
N LEU A 320 83.79 49.99 55.91
CA LEU A 320 83.60 51.42 56.22
C LEU A 320 83.54 51.68 57.73
N GLN A 321 82.88 50.82 58.51
CA GLN A 321 82.89 50.92 59.97
C GLN A 321 84.30 50.77 60.55
N HIS A 322 85.08 49.76 60.16
CA HIS A 322 86.47 49.63 60.60
C HIS A 322 87.38 50.77 60.10
N ALA A 323 87.14 51.33 58.91
CA ALA A 323 87.84 52.53 58.43
C ALA A 323 87.48 53.77 59.28
N MET A 324 86.21 53.92 59.68
CA MET A 324 85.77 54.97 60.60
C MET A 324 86.34 54.78 62.01
N GLU A 325 86.33 53.57 62.57
CA GLU A 325 86.89 53.25 63.89
C GLU A 325 88.41 53.46 63.93
N SER A 326 89.14 53.02 62.92
CA SER A 326 90.60 53.21 62.86
C SER A 326 90.98 54.68 62.63
N SER A 327 90.21 55.42 61.83
CA SER A 327 90.32 56.88 61.69
C SER A 327 90.00 57.60 63.01
N GLN A 328 88.94 57.20 63.71
CA GLN A 328 88.55 57.75 65.01
C GLN A 328 89.62 57.44 66.07
N ALA A 329 90.13 56.22 66.15
CA ALA A 329 91.20 55.83 67.06
C ALA A 329 92.54 56.54 66.74
N ALA A 330 92.81 56.86 65.46
CA ALA A 330 93.95 57.70 65.08
C ALA A 330 93.75 59.16 65.48
N ASN A 331 92.54 59.72 65.27
CA ASN A 331 92.15 61.05 65.73
C ASN A 331 92.24 61.15 67.27
N ASP A 332 91.73 60.15 68.00
CA ASP A 332 91.78 60.09 69.46
C ASP A 332 93.23 59.93 69.97
N LYS A 333 94.09 59.18 69.28
CA LYS A 333 95.55 59.20 69.54
C LYS A 333 96.15 60.59 69.31
N VAL A 334 95.71 61.34 68.29
CA VAL A 334 96.14 62.73 68.05
C VAL A 334 95.59 63.70 69.11
N GLN A 335 94.34 63.56 69.57
CA GLN A 335 93.78 64.39 70.64
C GLN A 335 94.43 64.06 71.99
N ASN A 336 94.67 62.79 72.28
CA ASN A 336 95.38 62.35 73.49
C ASN A 336 96.84 62.84 73.44
N ALA A 337 97.53 62.77 72.30
CA ALA A 337 98.85 63.37 72.12
C ALA A 337 98.83 64.92 72.24
N ARG A 338 97.72 65.59 71.91
CA ARG A 338 97.50 67.03 72.19
C ARG A 338 97.19 67.29 73.68
N TRP A 339 96.62 66.32 74.39
CA TRP A 339 96.28 66.39 75.81
C TRP A 339 97.54 66.22 76.69
N TRP A 340 98.33 65.17 76.45
CA TRP A 340 99.66 65.00 77.07
C TRP A 340 100.57 66.20 76.80
N ARG A 341 100.63 66.68 75.54
CA ARG A 341 101.40 67.89 75.18
C ARG A 341 100.88 69.19 75.81
N ARG A 342 99.69 69.18 76.43
CA ARG A 342 99.10 70.32 77.15
C ARG A 342 99.36 70.28 78.66
N HIS A 343 99.78 69.13 79.22
CA HIS A 343 99.85 68.92 80.67
C HIS A 343 101.28 68.71 81.25
N SER A 344 102.35 68.98 80.49
CA SER A 344 103.74 68.73 80.96
C SER A 344 104.70 69.93 80.98
N ILE A 345 104.36 71.10 80.43
CA ILE A 345 105.03 72.40 80.67
C ILE A 345 103.95 73.48 80.72
N GLY A 346 104.11 74.50 81.58
CA GLY A 346 103.11 75.55 81.80
C GLY A 346 103.41 76.88 81.11
N GLU A 347 102.31 77.61 80.83
CA GLU A 347 102.23 79.07 80.58
C GLU A 347 102.91 79.69 79.32
N PRO A 348 102.57 80.94 78.92
CA PRO A 348 101.24 81.60 78.91
C PRO A 348 100.89 82.23 77.51
N TRP A 349 99.88 83.12 77.44
CA TRP A 349 99.47 83.98 76.28
C TRP A 349 98.81 83.29 75.06
N LYS A 350 98.35 84.05 74.02
CA LYS A 350 97.15 84.94 73.95
C LYS A 350 96.93 85.41 72.48
N ARG A 351 95.75 85.13 71.91
CA ARG A 351 95.04 85.88 70.84
C ARG A 351 95.76 86.23 69.51
N CYS A 352 95.30 85.64 68.40
CA CYS A 352 95.32 86.27 67.06
C CYS A 352 94.16 85.76 66.16
N THR A 353 93.82 86.48 65.07
CA THR A 353 92.50 86.36 64.39
C THR A 353 92.45 86.85 62.92
N ARG A 354 92.01 86.00 61.95
CA ARG A 354 91.45 86.32 60.58
C ARG A 354 90.72 85.05 60.05
N ARG A 355 89.52 85.09 59.44
CA ARG A 355 89.12 85.48 58.04
C ARG A 355 89.91 84.71 56.96
N SER A 356 89.35 84.10 55.92
CA SER A 356 88.09 84.28 55.13
C SER A 356 87.56 82.88 54.65
N ALA A 357 86.29 82.56 54.36
CA ALA A 357 85.16 83.16 53.59
C ALA A 357 85.13 82.82 52.07
N GLY A 358 84.07 82.09 51.64
CA GLY A 358 83.79 81.54 50.28
C GLY A 358 83.13 80.14 50.41
N ARG A 359 81.86 79.83 50.06
CA ARG A 359 80.87 80.30 49.05
C ARG A 359 81.26 79.77 47.63
N ILE A 360 80.44 79.00 46.88
CA ILE A 360 79.11 79.29 46.30
C ILE A 360 78.42 78.01 45.71
N PHE A 361 77.09 77.84 45.92
CA PHE A 361 76.00 77.24 45.06
C PHE A 361 76.16 75.80 44.44
N SER A 362 75.13 75.07 43.96
CA SER A 362 73.68 75.37 43.78
C SER A 362 72.73 74.16 43.88
N SER A 363 71.46 74.46 44.22
CA SER A 363 70.16 73.83 43.83
C SER A 363 70.15 72.76 42.72
N HIS A 364 69.35 71.67 42.75
CA HIS A 364 67.87 71.56 42.86
C HIS A 364 67.46 70.07 43.15
N SER A 365 66.23 69.60 43.45
CA SER A 365 64.88 70.19 43.68
C SER A 365 63.97 69.25 44.54
N LEU A 366 62.65 69.55 44.62
CA LEU A 366 61.51 68.79 45.21
C LEU A 366 60.22 69.12 44.40
N PRO A 367 58.99 68.57 44.65
CA PRO A 367 58.46 67.40 45.41
C PRO A 367 57.49 66.54 44.49
N PRO A 368 56.32 65.95 44.90
CA PRO A 368 55.85 65.26 46.12
C PRO A 368 55.27 63.81 45.88
N HIS A 369 54.77 63.19 46.97
CA HIS A 369 53.75 62.10 47.06
C HIS A 369 52.38 62.45 46.39
N PRO A 370 51.33 61.58 46.38
CA PRO A 370 51.14 60.21 46.94
C PRO A 370 50.85 59.15 45.81
N GLU A 371 50.03 58.07 45.82
CA GLU A 371 48.94 57.47 46.65
C GLU A 371 48.92 55.91 46.55
N THR A 372 48.04 55.24 47.31
CA THR A 372 47.49 53.88 47.05
C THR A 372 45.96 53.97 46.94
N PRO A 373 45.27 53.01 46.29
CA PRO A 373 44.34 52.20 47.09
C PRO A 373 44.09 50.74 46.63
N SER A 374 43.86 49.89 47.63
CA SER A 374 42.97 48.69 47.58
C SER A 374 41.65 49.05 48.31
N PRO A 375 40.59 48.21 48.40
CA PRO A 375 40.31 46.88 47.82
C PRO A 375 39.16 46.96 46.77
N THR A 376 38.09 46.14 46.60
CA THR A 376 37.42 45.05 47.35
C THR A 376 36.48 44.23 46.45
N SER A 377 36.14 43.00 46.88
CA SER A 377 34.97 42.17 46.47
C SER A 377 34.95 41.64 45.01
N ARG A 378 34.76 40.34 44.71
CA ARG A 378 33.62 39.42 45.00
C ARG A 378 32.24 39.96 44.59
N GLU A 379 31.68 39.42 43.51
CA GLU A 379 30.26 39.00 43.51
C GLU A 379 29.96 37.93 42.44
N ILE A 380 28.89 37.17 42.69
CA ILE A 380 28.28 36.16 41.80
C ILE A 380 26.77 36.42 41.89
N PRO A 381 26.06 36.67 40.77
CA PRO A 381 24.81 35.93 40.49
C PRO A 381 24.48 35.85 38.96
N PRO A 382 23.28 35.41 38.53
CA PRO A 382 22.80 34.02 38.66
C PRO A 382 22.13 33.47 37.37
N SER A 383 21.78 32.18 37.37
CA SER A 383 20.84 31.60 36.40
C SER A 383 19.39 31.99 36.69
N ARG A 384 18.55 32.26 35.67
CA ARG A 384 17.08 32.05 35.71
C ARG A 384 16.38 32.19 34.35
N GLU A 385 15.78 31.09 33.90
CA GLU A 385 14.47 31.06 33.23
C GLU A 385 13.35 30.99 34.32
N PRO A 386 12.03 30.99 34.01
CA PRO A 386 11.35 31.02 32.70
C PRO A 386 10.32 32.17 32.55
N GLY A 387 9.71 32.32 31.37
CA GLY A 387 8.58 33.25 31.21
C GLY A 387 7.89 33.32 29.83
N GLY A 388 6.74 32.66 29.73
CA GLY A 388 5.63 33.03 28.82
C GLY A 388 4.30 32.75 29.54
N PRO A 389 3.11 32.86 28.91
CA PRO A 389 2.81 33.33 27.54
C PRO A 389 1.64 34.36 27.49
N ARG A 390 1.21 34.80 26.29
CA ARG A 390 -0.20 34.87 25.79
C ARG A 390 -0.44 35.98 24.72
N LEU A 391 -1.59 35.81 24.03
CA LEU A 391 -2.33 36.76 23.15
C LEU A 391 -1.78 36.96 21.71
N GLY A 392 -2.60 36.92 20.65
CA GLY A 392 -3.98 36.38 20.57
C GLY A 392 -4.84 36.87 19.39
N GLY A 393 -5.43 35.94 18.62
CA GLY A 393 -6.58 36.17 17.73
C GLY A 393 -6.27 36.71 16.31
N GLN A 394 -7.21 36.75 15.35
CA GLN A 394 -8.62 36.30 15.35
C GLN A 394 -9.11 35.89 13.93
N HIS A 395 -9.84 34.75 13.82
CA HIS A 395 -11.15 34.54 13.13
C HIS A 395 -11.43 34.93 11.63
N PRO A 396 -12.59 34.53 11.01
CA PRO A 396 -13.43 33.31 11.12
C PRO A 396 -13.99 32.77 9.74
N PHE A 397 -15.12 32.02 9.76
CA PHE A 397 -15.95 31.44 8.67
C PHE A 397 -15.40 30.18 7.95
N SER A 398 -16.19 29.17 7.54
CA SER A 398 -17.50 28.61 7.97
C SER A 398 -17.65 27.21 7.30
N ALA A 399 -17.96 26.11 8.00
CA ALA A 399 -19.24 25.66 8.59
C ALA A 399 -20.25 25.03 7.59
N LEU A 400 -20.49 23.71 7.72
CA LEU A 400 -21.71 22.89 7.42
C LEU A 400 -21.31 21.39 7.57
N VAL A 401 -21.76 20.65 8.60
CA VAL A 401 -23.01 19.84 8.69
C VAL A 401 -22.95 18.53 7.84
N GLY A 402 -23.19 17.33 8.39
CA GLY A 402 -23.52 17.01 9.79
C GLY A 402 -23.62 15.51 10.11
N ARG A 403 -23.95 15.17 11.36
CA ARG A 403 -24.29 13.81 11.81
C ARG A 403 -25.81 13.56 11.72
N ASN A 404 -26.22 12.29 11.68
CA ASN A 404 -27.45 11.83 12.33
C ASN A 404 -27.37 10.32 12.63
N GLU A 405 -27.81 9.93 13.82
CA GLU A 405 -28.01 8.53 14.24
C GLU A 405 -29.47 8.38 14.70
N CYS A 406 -30.19 7.33 14.25
CA CYS A 406 -31.24 6.69 15.05
C CYS A 406 -31.78 5.41 14.36
N PRO A 407 -32.03 4.29 15.09
CA PRO A 407 -32.62 3.08 14.54
C PRO A 407 -34.09 2.86 14.97
N ARG A 408 -34.91 2.15 14.16
CA ARG A 408 -36.01 1.28 14.66
C ARG A 408 -36.69 0.36 13.62
N SER A 409 -36.62 -0.94 13.92
CA SER A 409 -37.65 -1.99 13.84
C SER A 409 -38.79 -1.97 12.79
N ARG A 410 -38.85 -3.03 11.98
CA ARG A 410 -39.93 -4.05 11.90
C ARG A 410 -39.35 -5.31 11.24
N ALA A 411 -39.38 -6.49 11.85
CA ALA A 411 -40.50 -7.39 12.20
C ALA A 411 -40.86 -8.35 11.04
N GLY A 412 -40.67 -9.65 11.28
CA GLY A 412 -40.82 -10.72 10.28
C GLY A 412 -40.58 -12.11 10.89
N GLN A 413 -41.44 -12.50 11.84
CA GLN A 413 -41.51 -13.91 12.29
C GLN A 413 -42.31 -14.73 11.27
N ILE A 414 -41.82 -15.93 10.95
CA ILE A 414 -42.65 -17.01 10.39
C ILE A 414 -42.44 -18.25 11.25
N TYR A 415 -43.55 -18.83 11.72
CA TYR A 415 -43.57 -20.09 12.45
C TYR A 415 -43.93 -21.24 11.51
N SER A 416 -43.18 -22.34 11.61
CA SER A 416 -43.58 -23.70 11.24
C SER A 416 -42.59 -24.64 11.97
N LEU A 417 -42.96 -25.63 12.80
CA LEU A 417 -44.08 -26.58 12.75
C LEU A 417 -44.16 -27.29 11.39
N GLY A 418 -43.90 -28.59 11.26
CA GLY A 418 -43.50 -29.61 12.25
C GLY A 418 -43.76 -30.99 11.65
N GLY A 419 -42.92 -31.98 11.94
CA GLY A 419 -43.07 -33.32 11.34
C GLY A 419 -42.10 -34.33 11.94
N GLU A 420 -42.64 -35.38 12.53
CA GLU A 420 -41.90 -36.44 13.22
C GLU A 420 -41.81 -37.72 12.38
N ASN A 421 -41.07 -38.71 12.89
CA ASN A 421 -41.21 -40.15 12.63
C ASN A 421 -40.89 -40.70 11.23
N ALA A 422 -39.78 -41.43 11.16
CA ALA A 422 -39.83 -42.89 10.99
C ALA A 422 -38.52 -43.55 11.48
N GLN A 423 -38.61 -44.66 12.22
CA GLN A 423 -37.46 -45.42 12.73
C GLN A 423 -37.77 -46.92 12.75
N THR A 424 -37.48 -47.61 11.64
CA THR A 424 -37.80 -49.03 11.42
C THR A 424 -36.72 -49.61 10.49
N ILE A 425 -35.70 -50.30 11.02
CA ILE A 425 -35.60 -51.76 11.21
C ILE A 425 -35.31 -52.55 9.91
N LYS A 426 -34.14 -53.22 9.92
CA LYS A 426 -33.76 -54.50 9.28
C LYS A 426 -34.47 -54.91 7.97
N ASN A 427 -33.67 -55.10 6.91
CA ASN A 427 -33.06 -56.41 6.63
C ASN A 427 -31.68 -56.22 6.01
#